data_AF-A0A7D9IKY7-F1
#
_entry.id   AF-A0A7D9IKY7-F1
#
_cell.length_a   1.000
_cell.length_b   1.000
_cell.length_c   1.000
_cell.angle_alpha   90.00
_cell.angle_beta   90.00
_cell.angle_gamma   90.00
#
_symmetry.space_group_name_H-M   'P 1'
#
loop_
_entity.id
_entity.type
_entity.pdbx_description
1 polymer ?
#
loop_
_entity_poly.entity_id
_entity_poly.type
_entity_poly.pdbx_seq_one_letter_code
_entity_poly.pdbx_strand_id
1 'polypeptide(L)'
;MICQDVVHAASNARVKLPKHVSLGITIKHLTRSKQLITLLNRMGHCCSYEQTEIVETALADETIARSELNGGVIIPSNISPGVFGHMAADNNHFNEETIDGKNTTHVTTFVAFQRKQHAPATPPMEIYVDHSERKRSLDSSRPIVTVEDINIGGRRPAVTNYVNKITNASWLQPNDNFLSACQDDLVWLILRMCSNTMFEENYQTVDAQKIPGWSGFQSLRFSDPSTPTSIGYLPMIQADANEYSTINTVMKLSLKMANALGQSESVVTFDLAIYVKAKQLQMRYPGEFKNVVVRLGGFHIALNYLSLLGKMYSNSGLEDLLIESGVYAPGTTTGLVAGKSYNRGVRAHKLCFEALFRLMWKTFASWLEESSQGLDEISKTKALELLNQCKDSDNKEEYLKENWHLLKDGLSALVRLFKEFENEGKVKLHLFAFWSEYMSMVSFLLQFIKAERTGNLHLSSTAKMLPYF
;
A
#
# COMPACT_ATOMS: atom_id res chain seq x y z
N MET A 1 14.51 28.66 23.04
CA MET A 1 13.93 27.95 24.21
C MET A 1 14.07 28.77 25.50
N ILE A 2 15.28 29.18 25.88
CA ILE A 2 15.55 29.88 27.16
C ILE A 2 14.69 31.14 27.34
N CYS A 3 14.49 31.95 26.29
CA CYS A 3 13.65 33.14 26.39
C CYS A 3 12.20 32.84 26.80
N GLN A 4 11.64 31.70 26.39
CA GLN A 4 10.30 31.31 26.83
C GLN A 4 10.30 30.93 28.31
N ASP A 5 11.34 30.28 28.81
CA ASP A 5 11.46 29.94 30.23
C ASP A 5 11.58 31.20 31.09
N VAL A 6 12.37 32.18 30.63
CA VAL A 6 12.51 33.48 31.29
C VAL A 6 11.17 34.21 31.35
N VAL A 7 10.43 34.30 30.25
CA VAL A 7 9.10 34.94 30.23
C VAL A 7 8.10 34.17 31.09
N HIS A 8 8.15 32.84 31.09
CA HIS A 8 7.27 32.01 31.92
C HIS A 8 7.53 32.26 33.41
N ALA A 9 8.80 32.26 33.82
CA ALA A 9 9.21 32.53 35.19
C ALA A 9 8.87 33.96 35.60
N ALA A 10 9.25 34.96 34.80
CA ALA A 10 9.01 36.38 35.09
C ALA A 10 7.51 36.72 35.15
N SER A 11 6.68 36.04 34.36
CA SER A 11 5.23 36.22 34.38
C SER A 11 4.51 35.38 35.45
N ASN A 12 5.23 34.60 36.27
CA ASN A 12 4.64 33.62 37.19
C ASN A 12 3.62 32.70 36.48
N ALA A 13 4.02 32.16 35.33
CA ALA A 13 3.20 31.28 34.48
C ALA A 13 1.88 31.87 33.94
N ARG A 14 1.68 33.20 34.05
CA ARG A 14 0.51 33.90 33.49
C ARG A 14 0.57 33.91 31.96
N VAL A 15 1.76 34.12 31.38
CA VAL A 15 1.94 34.04 29.93
C VAL A 15 2.12 32.57 29.53
N LYS A 16 1.19 32.07 28.72
CA LYS A 16 1.23 30.71 28.18
C LYS A 16 2.08 30.72 26.92
N LEU A 17 3.20 30.00 26.96
CA LEU A 17 4.17 29.97 25.89
C LEU A 17 4.16 28.61 25.19
N PRO A 18 4.40 28.57 23.86
CA PRO A 18 4.31 27.34 23.08
C PRO A 18 5.05 26.16 23.70
N LYS A 19 6.29 26.37 24.19
CA LYS A 19 7.09 25.32 24.86
C LYS A 19 6.36 24.69 26.04
N HIS A 20 5.78 25.51 26.91
CA HIS A 20 5.23 25.04 28.19
C HIS A 20 3.92 24.28 27.98
N VAL A 21 3.11 24.74 27.02
CA VAL A 21 1.87 24.07 26.63
C VAL A 21 2.17 22.78 25.87
N SER A 22 3.04 22.85 24.85
CA SER A 22 3.37 21.68 24.03
C SER A 22 4.07 20.58 24.82
N LEU A 23 4.97 20.92 25.75
CA LEU A 23 5.63 19.93 26.60
C LEU A 23 4.62 19.22 27.50
N GLY A 24 3.69 19.95 28.11
CA GLY A 24 2.63 19.35 28.95
C GLY A 24 1.76 18.35 28.17
N ILE A 25 1.29 18.77 27.00
CA ILE A 25 0.50 17.91 26.08
C ILE A 25 1.31 16.69 25.64
N THR A 26 2.57 16.89 25.24
CA THR A 26 3.44 15.80 24.74
C THR A 26 3.70 14.75 25.82
N ILE A 27 4.05 15.17 27.04
CA ILE A 27 4.28 14.23 28.14
C ILE A 27 2.98 13.50 28.52
N LYS A 28 1.83 14.19 28.49
CA LYS A 28 0.53 13.55 28.71
C LYS A 28 0.25 12.50 27.64
N HIS A 29 0.49 12.81 26.37
CA HIS A 29 0.28 11.89 25.26
C HIS A 29 1.15 10.65 25.36
N LEU A 30 2.45 10.81 25.65
CA LEU A 30 3.42 9.71 25.69
C LEU A 30 3.30 8.83 26.93
N THR A 31 2.99 9.42 28.10
CA THR A 31 3.10 8.71 29.39
C THR A 31 1.79 8.55 30.14
N ARG A 32 0.77 9.35 29.80
CA ARG A 32 -0.49 9.50 30.55
C ARG A 32 -0.28 9.83 32.05
N SER A 33 0.93 10.25 32.46
CA SER A 33 1.28 10.42 33.87
C SER A 33 1.04 11.85 34.35
N LYS A 34 -0.01 12.01 35.18
CA LYS A 34 -0.25 13.26 35.92
C LYS A 34 0.91 13.63 36.83
N GLN A 35 1.59 12.64 37.42
CA GLN A 35 2.71 12.87 38.33
C GLN A 35 3.91 13.49 37.60
N LEU A 36 4.26 12.98 36.40
CA LEU A 36 5.36 13.54 35.60
C LEU A 36 5.08 14.98 35.18
N ILE A 37 3.86 15.27 34.72
CA ILE A 37 3.47 16.64 34.35
C ILE A 37 3.50 17.56 35.57
N THR A 38 3.05 17.08 36.72
CA THR A 38 3.10 17.86 37.98
C THR A 38 4.55 18.17 38.39
N LEU A 39 5.45 17.21 38.27
CA LEU A 39 6.88 17.41 38.57
C LEU A 39 7.50 18.45 37.64
N LEU A 40 7.29 18.31 36.33
CA LEU A 40 7.80 19.24 35.32
C LEU A 40 7.22 20.64 35.47
N ASN A 41 5.93 20.75 35.81
CA ASN A 41 5.30 22.02 36.10
C ASN A 41 5.90 22.70 37.34
N ARG A 42 6.16 21.95 38.42
CA ARG A 42 6.83 22.48 39.62
C ARG A 42 8.26 22.94 39.36
N MET A 43 8.95 22.31 38.40
CA MET A 43 10.27 22.75 37.92
C MET A 43 10.20 23.92 36.92
N GLY A 44 9.00 24.39 36.57
CA GLY A 44 8.81 25.52 35.66
C GLY A 44 8.98 25.17 34.18
N HIS A 45 8.88 23.89 33.80
CA HIS A 45 9.13 23.46 32.41
C HIS A 45 7.87 23.33 31.56
N CYS A 46 6.70 23.09 32.17
CA CYS A 46 5.44 22.94 31.45
C CYS A 46 4.26 23.57 32.19
N CYS A 47 3.11 23.67 31.52
CA CYS A 47 1.87 24.05 32.15
C CYS A 47 1.38 22.98 33.16
N SER A 48 0.46 23.36 34.03
CA SER A 48 -0.15 22.41 34.97
C SER A 48 -0.96 21.37 34.22
N TYR A 49 -1.13 20.20 34.84
CA TYR A 49 -1.94 19.12 34.28
C TYR A 49 -3.37 19.58 33.95
N GLU A 50 -3.97 20.38 34.83
CA GLU A 50 -5.28 21.00 34.61
C GLU A 50 -5.30 21.91 33.37
N GLN A 51 -4.27 22.74 33.20
CA GLN A 51 -4.18 23.59 32.02
C GLN A 51 -4.01 22.76 30.74
N THR A 52 -3.29 21.63 30.81
CA THR A 52 -3.20 20.68 29.70
C THR A 52 -4.58 20.12 29.34
N GLU A 53 -5.38 19.71 30.32
CA GLU A 53 -6.76 19.24 30.11
C GLU A 53 -7.66 20.31 29.50
N ILE A 54 -7.55 21.57 29.95
CA ILE A 54 -8.31 22.69 29.39
C ILE A 54 -7.98 22.88 27.92
N VAL A 55 -6.69 22.86 27.57
CA VAL A 55 -6.25 23.06 26.18
C VAL A 55 -6.69 21.89 25.29
N GLU A 56 -6.55 20.65 25.75
CA GLU A 56 -7.00 19.48 24.98
C GLU A 56 -8.52 19.48 24.79
N THR A 57 -9.29 19.84 25.81
CA THR A 57 -10.75 19.94 25.73
C THR A 57 -11.17 21.04 24.77
N ALA A 58 -10.57 22.22 24.86
CA ALA A 58 -10.83 23.33 23.94
C ALA A 58 -10.55 22.96 22.48
N LEU A 59 -9.43 22.26 22.20
CA LEU A 59 -9.10 21.78 20.86
C LEU A 59 -10.10 20.75 20.34
N ALA A 60 -10.60 19.88 21.22
CA ALA A 60 -11.61 18.90 20.87
C ALA A 60 -12.97 19.55 20.59
N ASP A 61 -13.42 20.50 21.43
CA ASP A 61 -14.64 21.27 21.22
C ASP A 61 -14.61 22.04 19.89
N GLU A 62 -13.50 22.70 19.57
CA GLU A 62 -13.29 23.36 18.26
C GLU A 62 -13.39 22.38 17.08
N THR A 63 -12.85 21.18 17.25
CA THR A 63 -12.90 20.13 16.21
C THR A 63 -14.34 19.63 16.02
N ILE A 64 -15.10 19.48 17.11
CA ILE A 64 -16.51 19.08 17.07
C ILE A 64 -17.36 20.17 16.42
N ALA A 65 -17.21 21.43 16.82
CA ALA A 65 -17.94 22.56 16.23
C ALA A 65 -17.67 22.69 14.73
N ARG A 66 -16.41 22.51 14.31
CA ARG A 66 -16.05 22.47 12.88
C ARG A 66 -16.70 21.31 12.14
N SER A 67 -16.91 20.18 12.80
CA SER A 67 -17.58 19.03 12.18
C SER A 67 -19.04 19.33 11.84
N GLU A 68 -19.73 20.14 12.66
CA GLU A 68 -21.12 20.56 12.41
C GLU A 68 -21.23 21.39 11.13
N LEU A 69 -20.26 22.27 10.87
CA LEU A 69 -20.15 23.05 9.63
C LEU A 69 -19.88 22.18 8.40
N ASN A 70 -19.21 21.04 8.58
CA ASN A 70 -18.85 20.11 7.51
C ASN A 70 -19.89 18.98 7.32
N GLY A 71 -21.14 19.18 7.75
CA GLY A 71 -22.19 18.16 7.59
C GLY A 71 -22.03 16.95 8.54
N GLY A 72 -21.40 17.17 9.70
CA GLY A 72 -21.21 16.17 10.74
C GLY A 72 -20.01 15.25 10.51
N VAL A 73 -18.97 15.71 9.82
CA VAL A 73 -17.71 14.96 9.64
C VAL A 73 -16.51 15.79 10.07
N ILE A 74 -15.58 15.15 10.78
CA ILE A 74 -14.32 15.78 11.19
C ILE A 74 -13.32 15.66 10.04
N ILE A 75 -12.79 16.80 9.61
CA ILE A 75 -11.70 16.88 8.63
C ILE A 75 -10.40 17.15 9.41
N PRO A 76 -9.43 16.22 9.42
CA PRO A 76 -8.15 16.44 10.07
C PRO A 76 -7.43 17.65 9.47
N SER A 77 -6.75 18.44 10.30
CA SER A 77 -6.13 19.71 9.89
C SER A 77 -5.04 19.59 8.83
N ASN A 78 -4.49 18.39 8.63
CA ASN A 78 -3.51 18.06 7.61
C ASN A 78 -4.12 17.51 6.30
N ILE A 79 -5.46 17.53 6.20
CA ILE A 79 -6.23 17.18 5.00
C ILE A 79 -6.91 18.45 4.49
N SER A 80 -6.73 18.75 3.21
CA SER A 80 -7.21 19.98 2.59
C SER A 80 -8.37 19.73 1.63
N PRO A 81 -9.42 20.57 1.65
CA PRO A 81 -10.46 20.54 0.62
C PRO A 81 -9.91 20.79 -0.79
N GLY A 82 -10.60 20.30 -1.82
CA GLY A 82 -10.23 20.48 -3.23
C GLY A 82 -9.11 19.54 -3.72
N VAL A 83 -8.61 18.67 -2.85
CA VAL A 83 -7.57 17.68 -3.17
C VAL A 83 -8.10 16.29 -2.92
N PHE A 84 -7.89 15.39 -3.88
CA PHE A 84 -8.33 14.00 -3.76
C PHE A 84 -7.79 13.31 -2.50
N GLY A 85 -8.70 12.88 -1.65
CA GLY A 85 -8.48 12.02 -0.50
C GLY A 85 -9.29 10.73 -0.59
N HIS A 86 -8.76 9.68 0.02
CA HIS A 86 -9.43 8.40 0.18
C HIS A 86 -9.30 7.92 1.62
N MET A 87 -10.14 6.98 2.02
CA MET A 87 -10.20 6.52 3.40
C MET A 87 -9.84 5.05 3.51
N ALA A 88 -9.43 4.64 4.71
CA ALA A 88 -9.43 3.24 5.11
C ALA A 88 -10.01 3.10 6.52
N ALA A 89 -10.64 1.97 6.75
CA ALA A 89 -11.09 1.60 8.08
C ALA A 89 -10.68 0.16 8.37
N ASP A 90 -10.28 -0.07 9.61
CA ASP A 90 -9.82 -1.37 10.06
C ASP A 90 -10.15 -1.57 11.54
N ASN A 91 -10.07 -2.83 11.99
CA ASN A 91 -10.16 -3.14 13.39
C ASN A 91 -8.94 -2.59 14.16
N ASN A 92 -9.17 -2.16 15.38
CA ASN A 92 -8.11 -1.83 16.31
C ASN A 92 -8.52 -2.40 17.67
N HIS A 93 -7.78 -3.40 18.10
CA HIS A 93 -8.06 -4.12 19.32
C HIS A 93 -7.06 -3.67 20.39
N PHE A 94 -7.58 -3.18 21.51
CA PHE A 94 -6.76 -2.90 22.70
C PHE A 94 -6.96 -4.01 23.74
N ASN A 95 -5.88 -4.32 24.47
CA ASN A 95 -5.84 -5.30 25.56
C ASN A 95 -6.22 -6.73 25.12
N GLU A 96 -5.66 -7.22 24.01
CA GLU A 96 -5.92 -8.58 23.50
C GLU A 96 -5.44 -9.70 24.44
N GLU A 97 -4.47 -9.43 25.32
CA GLU A 97 -3.90 -10.43 26.23
C GLU A 97 -4.71 -10.57 27.54
N THR A 98 -6.00 -10.90 27.43
CA THR A 98 -6.79 -11.35 28.59
C THR A 98 -6.85 -12.87 28.64
N ILE A 99 -6.78 -13.45 29.86
CA ILE A 99 -6.74 -14.90 30.09
C ILE A 99 -7.96 -15.61 29.49
N ASP A 100 -9.10 -14.93 29.42
CA ASP A 100 -10.38 -15.47 28.94
C ASP A 100 -10.83 -14.89 27.58
N GLY A 101 -10.05 -14.00 26.98
CA GLY A 101 -10.41 -13.29 25.75
C GLY A 101 -11.61 -12.34 25.89
N LYS A 102 -12.03 -11.98 27.12
CA LYS A 102 -13.13 -11.04 27.38
C LYS A 102 -12.60 -9.66 27.73
N ASN A 103 -13.48 -8.66 27.70
CA ASN A 103 -13.18 -7.24 27.97
C ASN A 103 -12.11 -6.64 27.04
N THR A 104 -11.92 -7.22 25.85
CA THR A 104 -11.17 -6.62 24.76
C THR A 104 -11.94 -5.41 24.24
N THR A 105 -11.25 -4.30 23.98
CA THR A 105 -11.89 -3.12 23.41
C THR A 105 -11.92 -3.25 21.89
N HIS A 106 -13.11 -3.46 21.32
CA HIS A 106 -13.33 -3.52 19.87
C HIS A 106 -13.63 -2.12 19.36
N VAL A 107 -12.64 -1.44 18.81
CA VAL A 107 -12.83 -0.14 18.16
C VAL A 107 -12.47 -0.23 16.69
N THR A 108 -13.12 0.60 15.88
CA THR A 108 -12.80 0.75 14.47
C THR A 108 -11.97 2.01 14.30
N THR A 109 -10.77 1.85 13.72
CA THR A 109 -9.95 2.99 13.32
C THR A 109 -10.38 3.44 11.94
N PHE A 110 -10.49 4.76 11.76
CA PHE A 110 -10.86 5.38 10.48
C PHE A 110 -9.82 6.44 10.12
N VAL A 111 -9.27 6.37 8.91
CA VAL A 111 -8.13 7.18 8.48
C VAL A 111 -8.39 7.73 7.09
N ALA A 112 -8.04 9.00 6.87
CA ALA A 112 -7.99 9.63 5.57
C ALA A 112 -6.54 9.73 5.08
N PHE A 113 -6.35 9.49 3.79
CA PHE A 113 -5.09 9.58 3.07
C PHE A 113 -5.24 10.60 1.95
N GLN A 114 -4.28 11.51 1.86
CA GLN A 114 -4.25 12.54 0.82
C GLN A 114 -2.81 12.79 0.41
N ARG A 115 -2.53 13.06 -0.87
CA ARG A 115 -1.18 13.49 -1.26
C ARG A 115 -0.86 14.82 -0.59
N LYS A 116 0.27 14.89 0.11
CA LYS A 116 0.71 16.07 0.86
C LYS A 116 0.79 17.25 -0.09
N GLN A 117 0.03 18.29 0.19
CA GLN A 117 0.15 19.53 -0.56
C GLN A 117 1.40 20.28 -0.06
N HIS A 118 2.17 20.85 -0.98
CA HIS A 118 3.14 21.89 -0.66
C HIS A 118 2.34 23.18 -0.43
N ALA A 119 1.62 23.26 0.69
CA ALA A 119 0.74 24.38 0.96
C ALA A 119 1.53 25.58 1.54
N PRO A 120 1.17 26.82 1.18
CA PRO A 120 1.57 28.02 1.91
C PRO A 120 1.04 28.00 3.34
N ALA A 121 1.48 28.94 4.17
CA ALA A 121 1.12 29.09 5.58
C ALA A 121 -0.38 28.85 5.83
N THR A 122 -0.68 28.02 6.84
CA THR A 122 -2.04 27.74 7.32
C THR A 122 -2.78 29.05 7.55
N PRO A 123 -4.00 29.24 7.00
CA PRO A 123 -4.81 30.40 7.36
C PRO A 123 -5.01 30.45 8.89
N PRO A 124 -5.21 31.64 9.47
CA PRO A 124 -5.44 31.78 10.90
C PRO A 124 -6.59 30.87 11.35
N MET A 125 -6.44 30.23 12.50
CA MET A 125 -7.47 29.37 13.06
C MET A 125 -8.70 30.22 13.41
N GLU A 126 -9.82 29.99 12.72
CA GLU A 126 -11.12 30.51 13.15
C GLU A 126 -11.54 29.77 14.43
N ILE A 127 -12.10 30.53 15.37
CA ILE A 127 -12.57 30.05 16.68
C ILE A 127 -14.09 29.94 16.60
N TYR A 128 -14.63 28.76 16.85
CA TYR A 128 -16.05 28.47 16.73
C TYR A 128 -16.75 28.29 18.09
N VAL A 129 -15.99 28.09 19.17
CA VAL A 129 -16.52 27.80 20.50
C VAL A 129 -16.09 28.87 21.50
N ASP A 130 -16.96 29.20 22.46
CA ASP A 130 -16.58 30.01 23.61
C ASP A 130 -15.79 29.18 24.64
N HIS A 131 -14.52 29.55 24.85
CA HIS A 131 -13.61 28.90 25.78
C HIS A 131 -13.51 29.61 27.14
N SER A 132 -14.39 30.58 27.42
CA SER A 132 -14.41 31.36 28.67
C SER A 132 -14.57 30.48 29.92
N GLU A 133 -15.36 29.39 29.82
CA GLU A 133 -15.66 28.46 30.91
C GLU A 133 -14.51 27.52 31.30
N ARG A 134 -13.45 27.43 30.46
CA ARG A 134 -12.26 26.59 30.72
C ARG A 134 -12.58 25.15 31.13
N LYS A 135 -13.41 24.48 30.31
CA LYS A 135 -13.79 23.07 30.53
C LYS A 135 -12.56 22.16 30.52
N ARG A 136 -12.60 21.10 31.33
CA ARG A 136 -11.50 20.13 31.52
C ARG A 136 -11.80 18.76 30.93
N SER A 137 -13.01 18.57 30.43
CA SER A 137 -13.49 17.33 29.85
C SER A 137 -14.60 17.62 28.85
N LEU A 138 -14.71 16.75 27.84
CA LEU A 138 -15.85 16.72 26.93
C LEU A 138 -17.11 16.23 27.64
N ASP A 139 -18.27 16.58 27.09
CA ASP A 139 -19.55 16.01 27.50
C ASP A 139 -19.62 14.53 27.09
N SER A 140 -19.49 13.63 28.07
CA SER A 140 -19.52 12.19 27.85
C SER A 140 -20.90 11.66 27.39
N SER A 141 -21.96 12.45 27.50
CA SER A 141 -23.30 12.06 27.06
C SER A 141 -23.48 12.11 25.54
N ARG A 142 -22.56 12.77 24.82
CA ARG A 142 -22.63 12.94 23.36
C ARG A 142 -21.51 12.16 22.68
N PRO A 143 -21.81 11.03 22.02
CA PRO A 143 -20.80 10.32 21.25
C PRO A 143 -20.35 11.17 20.05
N ILE A 144 -19.04 11.27 19.83
CA ILE A 144 -18.46 12.01 18.68
C ILE A 144 -18.93 11.39 17.36
N VAL A 145 -19.03 10.05 17.32
CA VAL A 145 -19.60 9.29 16.21
C VAL A 145 -20.67 8.38 16.78
N THR A 146 -21.90 8.54 16.29
CA THR A 146 -23.01 7.63 16.61
C THR A 146 -23.04 6.54 15.55
N VAL A 147 -23.04 5.27 15.98
CA VAL A 147 -23.21 4.14 15.07
C VAL A 147 -24.66 4.08 14.61
N GLU A 148 -24.86 4.11 13.29
CA GLU A 148 -26.18 4.02 12.68
C GLU A 148 -26.55 2.55 12.47
N ASP A 149 -27.54 2.09 13.23
CA ASP A 149 -28.09 0.75 13.11
C ASP A 149 -28.66 0.49 11.71
N ILE A 150 -28.40 -0.71 11.21
CA ILE A 150 -28.89 -1.16 9.91
C ILE A 150 -29.50 -2.55 10.00
N ASN A 151 -30.69 -2.70 9.43
CA ASN A 151 -31.39 -3.98 9.43
C ASN A 151 -30.88 -4.87 8.30
N ILE A 152 -30.38 -6.07 8.65
CA ILE A 152 -29.81 -7.04 7.70
C ILE A 152 -30.70 -8.27 7.52
N GLY A 153 -32.00 -8.09 7.68
CA GLY A 153 -32.98 -9.11 7.34
C GLY A 153 -32.86 -9.63 5.90
N GLY A 154 -33.30 -10.87 5.69
CA GLY A 154 -33.42 -11.49 4.38
C GLY A 154 -32.15 -12.15 3.84
N ARG A 155 -32.25 -12.71 2.63
CA ARG A 155 -31.16 -13.45 1.99
C ARG A 155 -30.01 -12.50 1.60
N ARG A 156 -28.78 -13.02 1.60
CA ARG A 156 -27.61 -12.30 1.06
C ARG A 156 -27.86 -11.92 -0.41
N PRO A 157 -27.43 -10.73 -0.86
CA PRO A 157 -27.52 -10.37 -2.27
C PRO A 157 -26.88 -11.44 -3.15
N ALA A 158 -27.62 -11.92 -4.15
CA ALA A 158 -27.12 -12.94 -5.05
C ALA A 158 -26.12 -12.32 -6.04
N VAL A 159 -24.84 -12.67 -5.92
CA VAL A 159 -23.77 -12.17 -6.81
C VAL A 159 -24.03 -12.59 -8.26
N THR A 160 -24.73 -13.70 -8.48
CA THR A 160 -25.20 -14.17 -9.80
C THR A 160 -26.02 -13.12 -10.53
N ASN A 161 -26.71 -12.23 -9.82
CA ASN A 161 -27.47 -11.13 -10.43
C ASN A 161 -26.57 -10.11 -11.13
N TYR A 162 -25.26 -10.14 -10.94
CA TYR A 162 -24.29 -9.24 -11.56
C TYR A 162 -23.43 -9.91 -12.64
N VAL A 163 -23.54 -11.23 -12.79
CA VAL A 163 -22.86 -11.99 -13.85
C VAL A 163 -23.40 -11.52 -15.20
N ASN A 164 -22.50 -11.33 -16.17
CA ASN A 164 -22.80 -10.84 -17.53
C ASN A 164 -23.49 -9.46 -17.61
N LYS A 165 -23.60 -8.71 -16.51
CA LYS A 165 -24.11 -7.33 -16.54
C LYS A 165 -23.06 -6.29 -16.93
N ILE A 166 -21.78 -6.66 -16.96
CA ILE A 166 -20.70 -5.80 -17.43
C ILE A 166 -20.62 -5.93 -18.95
N THR A 167 -21.26 -5.00 -19.66
CA THR A 167 -21.30 -4.95 -21.12
C THR A 167 -20.02 -4.38 -21.74
N ASN A 168 -19.26 -3.58 -20.99
CA ASN A 168 -18.00 -3.01 -21.41
C ASN A 168 -16.90 -3.30 -20.38
N ALA A 169 -16.31 -4.49 -20.50
CA ALA A 169 -15.18 -4.97 -19.70
C ALA A 169 -13.82 -4.56 -20.29
N SER A 170 -13.76 -3.51 -21.12
CA SER A 170 -12.49 -3.06 -21.73
C SER A 170 -11.41 -2.73 -20.69
N TRP A 171 -11.80 -2.27 -19.49
CA TRP A 171 -10.88 -2.03 -18.37
C TRP A 171 -10.37 -3.31 -17.67
N LEU A 172 -11.01 -4.47 -17.90
CA LEU A 172 -10.48 -5.79 -17.52
C LEU A 172 -9.46 -6.31 -18.55
N GLN A 173 -9.44 -5.73 -19.75
CA GLN A 173 -8.41 -6.07 -20.71
C GLN A 173 -7.10 -5.37 -20.35
N PRO A 174 -5.95 -6.03 -20.52
CA PRO A 174 -4.65 -5.40 -20.33
C PRO A 174 -4.53 -4.24 -21.30
N ASN A 175 -4.25 -3.04 -20.81
CA ASN A 175 -3.92 -1.91 -21.67
C ASN A 175 -2.44 -1.98 -22.08
N ASP A 176 -2.08 -1.20 -23.10
CA ASP A 176 -0.70 -1.11 -23.60
C ASP A 176 0.30 -0.73 -22.50
N ASN A 177 -0.15 0.06 -21.52
CA ASN A 177 0.67 0.45 -20.37
C ASN A 177 1.04 -0.76 -19.49
N PHE A 178 0.12 -1.70 -19.27
CA PHE A 178 0.39 -2.92 -18.52
C PHE A 178 1.35 -3.85 -19.28
N LEU A 179 1.16 -3.99 -20.59
CA LEU A 179 2.06 -4.80 -21.43
C LEU A 179 3.46 -4.21 -21.47
N SER A 180 3.57 -2.89 -21.61
CA SER A 180 4.83 -2.14 -21.53
C SER A 180 5.50 -2.32 -20.16
N ALA A 181 4.73 -2.30 -19.08
CA ALA A 181 5.22 -2.52 -17.73
C ALA A 181 5.74 -3.95 -17.47
N CYS A 182 5.17 -4.96 -18.14
CA CYS A 182 5.69 -6.34 -18.13
C CYS A 182 6.97 -6.46 -18.98
N GLN A 183 7.02 -5.78 -20.12
CA GLN A 183 8.23 -5.73 -20.95
C GLN A 183 9.39 -5.06 -20.23
N ASP A 184 9.11 -4.03 -19.41
CA ASP A 184 10.11 -3.38 -18.59
C ASP A 184 10.79 -4.37 -17.61
N ASP A 185 10.02 -5.31 -17.04
CA ASP A 185 10.56 -6.34 -16.16
C ASP A 185 11.40 -7.37 -16.93
N LEU A 186 11.06 -7.66 -18.19
CA LEU A 186 11.90 -8.49 -19.06
C LEU A 186 13.23 -7.82 -19.39
N VAL A 187 13.22 -6.51 -19.68
CA VAL A 187 14.45 -5.73 -19.88
C VAL A 187 15.32 -5.74 -18.61
N TRP A 188 14.70 -5.58 -17.43
CA TRP A 188 15.40 -5.72 -16.15
C TRP A 188 16.05 -7.10 -15.98
N LEU A 189 15.33 -8.18 -16.31
CA LEU A 189 15.88 -9.54 -16.26
C LEU A 189 17.09 -9.68 -17.18
N ILE A 190 16.98 -9.24 -18.44
CA ILE A 190 18.10 -9.28 -19.40
C ILE A 190 19.31 -8.49 -18.86
N LEU A 191 19.07 -7.28 -18.33
CA LEU A 191 20.11 -6.44 -17.73
C LEU A 191 20.83 -7.11 -16.55
N ARG A 192 20.10 -7.89 -15.75
CA ARG A 192 20.62 -8.63 -14.60
C ARG A 192 21.29 -9.96 -14.97
N MET A 193 20.97 -10.50 -16.14
CA MET A 193 21.47 -11.78 -16.66
C MET A 193 22.73 -11.62 -17.49
N CYS A 194 22.72 -10.68 -18.44
CA CYS A 194 23.84 -10.49 -19.35
C CYS A 194 25.06 -10.00 -18.56
N SER A 195 26.21 -10.61 -18.80
CA SER A 195 27.50 -10.13 -18.25
C SER A 195 28.24 -9.36 -19.33
N ASN A 196 29.54 -9.60 -19.53
CA ASN A 196 30.31 -9.03 -20.65
C ASN A 196 29.93 -9.68 -21.99
N THR A 197 29.24 -10.82 -21.95
CA THR A 197 28.74 -11.59 -23.08
C THR A 197 27.26 -11.89 -22.88
N MET A 198 26.49 -11.89 -23.98
CA MET A 198 25.02 -11.85 -23.93
C MET A 198 24.40 -13.19 -23.48
N PHE A 199 25.18 -14.27 -23.56
CA PHE A 199 24.74 -15.65 -23.35
C PHE A 199 25.72 -16.55 -22.58
N GLU A 200 26.87 -16.05 -22.11
CA GLU A 200 27.76 -16.87 -21.27
C GLU A 200 27.32 -16.89 -19.81
N GLU A 201 27.48 -18.06 -19.19
CA GLU A 201 27.31 -18.24 -17.76
C GLU A 201 28.38 -17.44 -17.00
N ASN A 202 27.96 -16.35 -16.39
CA ASN A 202 28.66 -15.85 -15.22
C ASN A 202 27.67 -15.83 -14.07
N TYR A 203 27.72 -16.89 -13.25
CA TYR A 203 27.23 -16.84 -11.88
C TYR A 203 28.13 -15.86 -11.13
N GLN A 204 27.91 -14.57 -11.36
CA GLN A 204 28.58 -13.52 -10.62
C GLN A 204 28.37 -13.82 -9.14
N THR A 205 29.45 -13.82 -8.38
CA THR A 205 29.37 -13.83 -6.92
C THR A 205 28.45 -12.68 -6.50
N VAL A 206 27.82 -12.78 -5.33
CA VAL A 206 26.90 -11.73 -4.83
C VAL A 206 27.54 -10.35 -4.91
N ASP A 207 28.85 -10.25 -4.69
CA ASP A 207 29.65 -9.03 -4.73
C ASP A 207 29.90 -8.47 -6.15
N ALA A 208 29.70 -9.28 -7.20
CA ALA A 208 29.89 -8.86 -8.60
C ALA A 208 28.58 -8.44 -9.30
N GLN A 209 27.41 -8.70 -8.69
CA GLN A 209 26.11 -8.35 -9.27
C GLN A 209 25.84 -6.83 -9.15
N LYS A 210 26.01 -6.11 -10.27
CA LYS A 210 25.87 -4.63 -10.34
C LYS A 210 24.43 -4.12 -10.39
N ILE A 211 23.47 -4.98 -10.75
CA ILE A 211 22.06 -4.62 -10.87
C ILE A 211 21.33 -5.11 -9.62
N PRO A 212 20.48 -4.31 -8.95
CA PRO A 212 19.74 -4.77 -7.79
C PRO A 212 18.60 -5.72 -8.16
N GLY A 213 18.13 -6.48 -7.17
CA GLY A 213 16.94 -7.31 -7.32
C GLY A 213 15.70 -6.45 -7.62
N TRP A 214 14.62 -7.08 -8.07
CA TRP A 214 13.44 -6.39 -8.62
C TRP A 214 13.00 -5.17 -7.79
N SER A 215 12.85 -5.31 -6.46
CA SER A 215 12.41 -4.18 -5.62
C SER A 215 13.36 -2.97 -5.68
N GLY A 216 14.67 -3.23 -5.57
CA GLY A 216 15.67 -2.16 -5.61
C GLY A 216 15.79 -1.55 -7.00
N PHE A 217 15.63 -2.36 -8.05
CA PHE A 217 15.63 -1.85 -9.43
C PHE A 217 14.44 -0.93 -9.70
N GLN A 218 13.23 -1.31 -9.26
CA GLN A 218 12.08 -0.41 -9.38
C GLN A 218 12.30 0.88 -8.57
N SER A 219 12.92 0.82 -7.39
CA SER A 219 13.27 2.03 -6.63
C SER A 219 14.25 2.95 -7.37
N LEU A 220 15.23 2.41 -8.10
CA LEU A 220 16.12 3.22 -8.95
C LEU A 220 15.37 3.86 -10.12
N ARG A 221 14.47 3.12 -10.79
CA ARG A 221 13.72 3.63 -11.94
C ARG A 221 12.67 4.67 -11.58
N PHE A 222 12.10 4.59 -10.38
CA PHE A 222 11.03 5.48 -9.89
C PHE A 222 11.50 6.34 -8.71
N SER A 223 12.76 6.78 -8.74
CA SER A 223 13.38 7.50 -7.62
C SER A 223 12.90 8.94 -7.44
N ASP A 224 12.07 9.46 -8.34
CA ASP A 224 11.36 10.72 -8.06
C ASP A 224 10.55 10.53 -6.78
N PRO A 225 10.81 11.31 -5.72
CA PRO A 225 10.08 11.17 -4.48
C PRO A 225 8.63 11.50 -4.78
N SER A 226 7.80 10.47 -4.89
CA SER A 226 6.35 10.64 -4.94
C SER A 226 5.97 11.56 -3.78
N THR A 227 5.19 12.59 -4.06
CA THR A 227 4.69 13.50 -3.03
C THR A 227 4.22 12.69 -1.82
N PRO A 228 4.82 12.87 -0.62
CA PRO A 228 4.49 12.05 0.54
C PRO A 228 2.99 12.04 0.82
N THR A 229 2.46 10.97 1.39
CA THR A 229 1.05 10.92 1.78
C THR A 229 0.86 11.57 3.16
N SER A 230 -0.06 12.52 3.26
CA SER A 230 -0.62 13.00 4.53
C SER A 230 -1.61 11.96 5.07
N ILE A 231 -1.44 11.60 6.34
CA ILE A 231 -2.32 10.67 7.06
C ILE A 231 -3.13 11.47 8.08
N GLY A 232 -4.44 11.57 7.86
CA GLY A 232 -5.38 12.24 8.77
C GLY A 232 -6.15 11.21 9.58
N TYR A 233 -5.95 11.19 10.90
CA TYR A 233 -6.69 10.31 11.79
C TYR A 233 -8.06 10.90 12.10
N LEU A 234 -9.12 10.14 11.87
CA LEU A 234 -10.48 10.49 12.26
C LEU A 234 -10.80 9.91 13.65
N PRO A 235 -11.88 10.38 14.32
CA PRO A 235 -12.30 9.79 15.58
C PRO A 235 -12.49 8.29 15.47
N MET A 236 -11.97 7.55 16.44
CA MET A 236 -12.22 6.12 16.56
C MET A 236 -13.71 5.86 16.82
N ILE A 237 -14.25 4.86 16.15
CA ILE A 237 -15.64 4.44 16.35
C ILE A 237 -15.62 3.36 17.43
N GLN A 238 -16.40 3.58 18.50
CA GLN A 238 -16.51 2.66 19.64
C GLN A 238 -17.44 1.47 19.30
N ALA A 239 -17.09 0.74 18.25
CA ALA A 239 -17.79 -0.47 17.80
C ALA A 239 -16.87 -1.37 16.98
N ASP A 240 -17.21 -2.66 16.92
CA ASP A 240 -16.47 -3.65 16.15
C ASP A 240 -16.59 -3.38 14.64
N ALA A 241 -15.45 -3.41 13.94
CA ALA A 241 -15.35 -3.15 12.52
C ALA A 241 -16.07 -4.21 11.67
N ASN A 242 -16.29 -5.40 12.21
CA ASN A 242 -17.03 -6.47 11.58
C ASN A 242 -18.55 -6.29 11.67
N GLU A 243 -19.06 -5.44 12.55
CA GLU A 243 -20.51 -5.21 12.65
C GLU A 243 -21.00 -4.36 11.49
N TYR A 244 -22.11 -4.78 10.87
CA TYR A 244 -22.58 -4.09 9.69
C TYR A 244 -23.06 -2.66 9.96
N SER A 245 -23.61 -2.37 11.14
CA SER A 245 -23.95 -1.00 11.55
C SER A 245 -22.70 -0.12 11.56
N THR A 246 -21.56 -0.65 12.02
CA THR A 246 -20.27 0.03 11.97
C THR A 246 -19.81 0.28 10.54
N ILE A 247 -19.86 -0.74 9.68
CA ILE A 247 -19.47 -0.63 8.27
C ILE A 247 -20.34 0.38 7.52
N ASN A 248 -21.65 0.33 7.74
CA ASN A 248 -22.63 1.30 7.23
C ASN A 248 -22.24 2.73 7.65
N THR A 249 -21.98 2.92 8.95
CA THR A 249 -21.55 4.21 9.51
C THR A 249 -20.27 4.70 8.85
N VAL A 250 -19.25 3.84 8.72
CA VAL A 250 -17.98 4.17 8.04
C VAL A 250 -18.23 4.58 6.59
N MET A 251 -19.06 3.85 5.84
CA MET A 251 -19.35 4.17 4.44
C MET A 251 -20.08 5.51 4.30
N LYS A 252 -21.01 5.84 5.21
CA LYS A 252 -21.69 7.15 5.23
C LYS A 252 -20.75 8.29 5.62
N LEU A 253 -19.92 8.10 6.64
CA LEU A 253 -18.87 9.06 7.02
C LEU A 253 -17.88 9.27 5.87
N SER A 254 -17.54 8.22 5.15
CA SER A 254 -16.67 8.29 3.96
C SER A 254 -17.29 9.15 2.86
N LEU A 255 -18.61 9.08 2.67
CA LEU A 255 -19.33 9.92 1.71
C LEU A 255 -19.40 11.38 2.17
N LYS A 256 -19.70 11.63 3.45
CA LYS A 256 -19.68 12.98 4.04
C LYS A 256 -18.30 13.62 3.90
N MET A 257 -17.23 12.86 4.19
CA MET A 257 -15.85 13.30 4.02
C MET A 257 -15.54 13.66 2.57
N ALA A 258 -15.89 12.79 1.61
CA ALA A 258 -15.69 13.06 0.19
C ALA A 258 -16.40 14.37 -0.23
N ASN A 259 -17.66 14.56 0.16
CA ASN A 259 -18.41 15.78 -0.12
C ASN A 259 -17.72 17.02 0.46
N ALA A 260 -17.25 16.94 1.71
CA ALA A 260 -16.56 18.05 2.38
C ALA A 260 -15.18 18.37 1.75
N LEU A 261 -14.56 17.39 1.09
CA LEU A 261 -13.36 17.59 0.27
C LEU A 261 -13.68 18.09 -1.15
N GLY A 262 -14.96 18.23 -1.53
CA GLY A 262 -15.37 18.62 -2.88
C GLY A 262 -15.35 17.47 -3.90
N GLN A 263 -15.37 16.23 -3.45
CA GLN A 263 -15.40 15.03 -4.30
C GLN A 263 -16.82 14.51 -4.45
N SER A 264 -17.20 14.12 -5.68
CA SER A 264 -18.50 13.49 -5.97
C SER A 264 -18.57 12.02 -5.52
N GLU A 265 -17.41 11.37 -5.42
CA GLU A 265 -17.25 9.96 -5.10
C GLU A 265 -16.28 9.77 -3.94
N SER A 266 -16.59 8.79 -3.11
CA SER A 266 -15.81 8.38 -1.97
C SER A 266 -15.08 7.07 -2.25
N VAL A 267 -13.81 6.97 -1.89
CA VAL A 267 -13.06 5.70 -1.96
C VAL A 267 -12.73 5.26 -0.54
N VAL A 268 -13.19 4.07 -0.16
CA VAL A 268 -12.91 3.48 1.15
C VAL A 268 -12.30 2.10 0.99
N THR A 269 -11.14 1.90 1.63
CA THR A 269 -10.40 0.63 1.60
C THR A 269 -10.65 -0.16 2.88
N PHE A 270 -10.89 -1.45 2.74
CA PHE A 270 -11.11 -2.38 3.86
C PHE A 270 -10.24 -3.63 3.72
N ASP A 271 -10.03 -4.32 4.83
CA ASP A 271 -9.56 -5.70 4.83
C ASP A 271 -10.55 -6.65 4.10
N LEU A 272 -10.20 -7.93 3.95
CA LEU A 272 -11.07 -8.85 3.22
C LEU A 272 -12.42 -9.10 3.92
N ALA A 273 -12.43 -9.25 5.25
CA ALA A 273 -13.63 -9.61 5.99
C ALA A 273 -14.67 -8.47 5.95
N ILE A 274 -14.21 -7.24 6.16
CA ILE A 274 -15.02 -6.03 6.13
C ILE A 274 -15.42 -5.70 4.69
N TYR A 275 -14.52 -5.85 3.71
CA TYR A 275 -14.82 -5.62 2.29
C TYR A 275 -16.03 -6.44 1.81
N VAL A 276 -16.09 -7.72 2.16
CA VAL A 276 -17.20 -8.60 1.77
C VAL A 276 -18.54 -8.09 2.32
N LYS A 277 -18.56 -7.64 3.57
CA LYS A 277 -19.76 -7.08 4.21
C LYS A 277 -20.13 -5.72 3.62
N ALA A 278 -19.16 -4.84 3.37
CA ALA A 278 -19.35 -3.56 2.71
C ALA A 278 -19.93 -3.72 1.30
N LYS A 279 -19.48 -4.71 0.53
CA LYS A 279 -20.08 -5.04 -0.78
C LYS A 279 -21.51 -5.55 -0.67
N GLN A 280 -21.83 -6.34 0.35
CA GLN A 280 -23.22 -6.76 0.59
C GLN A 280 -24.12 -5.56 0.89
N LEU A 281 -23.65 -4.59 1.69
CA LEU A 281 -24.38 -3.34 1.93
C LEU A 281 -24.55 -2.53 0.65
N GLN A 282 -23.49 -2.36 -0.13
CA GLN A 282 -23.54 -1.64 -1.41
C GLN A 282 -24.55 -2.26 -2.40
N MET A 283 -24.59 -3.59 -2.48
CA MET A 283 -25.55 -4.31 -3.33
C MET A 283 -26.99 -4.22 -2.82
N ARG A 284 -27.18 -4.17 -1.51
CA ARG A 284 -28.50 -4.09 -0.87
C ARG A 284 -29.09 -2.69 -0.92
N TYR A 285 -28.26 -1.67 -0.79
CA TYR A 285 -28.65 -0.24 -0.78
C TYR A 285 -27.94 0.54 -1.89
N PRO A 286 -28.18 0.21 -3.17
CA PRO A 286 -27.45 0.81 -4.29
C PRO A 286 -27.70 2.31 -4.42
N GLY A 287 -28.88 2.82 -4.03
CA GLY A 287 -29.18 4.25 -4.05
C GLY A 287 -28.38 5.05 -3.03
N GLU A 288 -28.09 4.46 -1.87
CA GLU A 288 -27.34 5.10 -0.78
C GLU A 288 -25.83 5.05 -1.03
N PHE A 289 -25.33 3.93 -1.54
CA PHE A 289 -23.90 3.69 -1.74
C PHE A 289 -23.44 3.72 -3.20
N LYS A 290 -24.22 4.34 -4.10
CA LYS A 290 -23.85 4.50 -5.53
C LYS A 290 -22.51 5.22 -5.72
N ASN A 291 -22.21 6.20 -4.86
CA ASN A 291 -21.02 7.05 -4.95
C ASN A 291 -19.91 6.58 -4.00
N VAL A 292 -19.98 5.35 -3.47
CA VAL A 292 -18.96 4.79 -2.58
C VAL A 292 -18.21 3.66 -3.28
N VAL A 293 -16.97 3.93 -3.68
CA VAL A 293 -16.05 2.92 -4.22
C VAL A 293 -15.43 2.15 -3.06
N VAL A 294 -15.98 0.97 -2.79
CA VAL A 294 -15.42 0.01 -1.83
C VAL A 294 -14.24 -0.73 -2.47
N ARG A 295 -13.04 -0.59 -1.90
CA ARG A 295 -11.79 -1.20 -2.36
C ARG A 295 -11.30 -2.26 -1.38
N LEU A 296 -10.84 -3.40 -1.90
CA LEU A 296 -10.17 -4.42 -1.10
C LEU A 296 -8.70 -4.03 -0.91
N GLY A 297 -8.21 -4.10 0.32
CA GLY A 297 -6.83 -3.77 0.66
C GLY A 297 -5.83 -4.57 -0.17
N GLY A 298 -4.90 -3.89 -0.83
CA GLY A 298 -3.92 -4.51 -1.73
C GLY A 298 -3.05 -5.55 -1.04
N PHE A 299 -2.76 -5.37 0.25
CA PHE A 299 -2.08 -6.38 1.07
C PHE A 299 -2.81 -7.73 1.06
N HIS A 300 -4.13 -7.73 1.29
CA HIS A 300 -4.92 -8.97 1.29
C HIS A 300 -5.05 -9.60 -0.10
N ILE A 301 -5.14 -8.78 -1.15
CA ILE A 301 -5.12 -9.29 -2.54
C ILE A 301 -3.81 -10.04 -2.79
N ALA A 302 -2.68 -9.43 -2.48
CA ALA A 302 -1.38 -10.05 -2.66
C ALA A 302 -1.19 -11.30 -1.77
N LEU A 303 -1.65 -11.27 -0.51
CA LEU A 303 -1.55 -12.38 0.42
C LEU A 303 -2.38 -13.60 -0.05
N ASN A 304 -3.61 -13.37 -0.52
CA ASN A 304 -4.44 -14.43 -1.08
C ASN A 304 -3.81 -15.00 -2.37
N TYR A 305 -3.24 -14.14 -3.22
CA TYR A 305 -2.57 -14.59 -4.44
C TYR A 305 -1.30 -15.39 -4.17
N LEU A 306 -0.53 -15.05 -3.13
CA LEU A 306 0.60 -15.86 -2.65
C LEU A 306 0.14 -17.24 -2.19
N SER A 307 -0.96 -17.30 -1.43
CA SER A 307 -1.55 -18.57 -0.97
C SER A 307 -1.99 -19.42 -2.16
N LEU A 308 -2.52 -18.77 -3.20
CA LEU A 308 -2.92 -19.43 -4.44
C LEU A 308 -1.72 -19.98 -5.22
N LEU A 309 -0.67 -19.18 -5.40
CA LEU A 309 0.60 -19.62 -6.00
C LEU A 309 1.14 -20.87 -5.29
N GLY A 310 1.20 -20.84 -3.96
CA GLY A 310 1.67 -21.99 -3.20
C GLY A 310 0.77 -23.23 -3.35
N LYS A 311 -0.56 -23.04 -3.43
CA LYS A 311 -1.50 -24.16 -3.65
C LYS A 311 -1.36 -24.77 -5.05
N MET A 312 -1.31 -23.95 -6.10
CA MET A 312 -1.27 -24.46 -7.47
C MET A 312 0.05 -25.18 -7.80
N TYR A 313 1.15 -24.71 -7.21
CA TYR A 313 2.48 -25.30 -7.40
C TYR A 313 2.90 -26.18 -6.22
N SER A 314 1.93 -26.61 -5.39
CA SER A 314 2.18 -27.61 -4.36
C SER A 314 2.61 -28.93 -5.01
N ASN A 315 3.54 -29.64 -4.37
CA ASN A 315 4.10 -30.91 -4.87
C ASN A 315 4.78 -30.82 -6.26
N SER A 316 5.11 -29.62 -6.74
CA SER A 316 5.84 -29.42 -8.00
C SER A 316 7.37 -29.53 -7.86
N GLY A 317 7.87 -29.73 -6.64
CA GLY A 317 9.28 -29.59 -6.28
C GLY A 317 9.71 -28.15 -5.97
N LEU A 318 8.81 -27.15 -6.03
CA LEU A 318 9.13 -25.77 -5.68
C LEU A 318 9.52 -25.60 -4.20
N GLU A 319 8.87 -26.34 -3.30
CA GLU A 319 9.22 -26.33 -1.88
C GLU A 319 10.58 -27.00 -1.64
N ASP A 320 10.80 -28.17 -2.24
CA ASP A 320 12.06 -28.91 -2.17
C ASP A 320 13.22 -28.05 -2.70
N LEU A 321 13.03 -27.36 -3.82
CA LEU A 321 14.00 -26.42 -4.39
C LEU A 321 14.41 -25.33 -3.37
N LEU A 322 13.44 -24.75 -2.65
CA LEU A 322 13.71 -23.70 -1.66
C LEU A 322 14.46 -24.24 -0.43
N ILE A 323 14.21 -25.50 -0.07
CA ILE A 323 14.85 -26.18 1.07
C ILE A 323 16.26 -26.64 0.70
N GLU A 324 16.39 -27.41 -0.38
CA GLU A 324 17.64 -28.05 -0.80
C GLU A 324 18.69 -27.04 -1.28
N SER A 325 18.25 -25.89 -1.82
CA SER A 325 19.14 -24.77 -2.13
C SER A 325 19.71 -24.06 -0.89
N GLY A 326 19.20 -24.36 0.31
CA GLY A 326 19.59 -23.72 1.57
C GLY A 326 19.07 -22.29 1.74
N VAL A 327 18.22 -21.80 0.83
CA VAL A 327 17.64 -20.45 0.90
C VAL A 327 16.62 -20.35 2.04
N TYR A 328 15.87 -21.42 2.32
CA TYR A 328 14.93 -21.50 3.42
C TYR A 328 15.07 -22.80 4.21
N ALA A 329 14.83 -22.73 5.52
CA ALA A 329 14.72 -23.91 6.36
C ALA A 329 13.35 -24.59 6.18
N PRO A 330 13.24 -25.93 6.34
CA PRO A 330 11.98 -26.68 6.18
C PRO A 330 10.82 -26.13 7.01
N GLY A 331 11.06 -25.69 8.24
CA GLY A 331 10.00 -25.13 9.10
C GLY A 331 9.43 -23.79 8.62
N THR A 332 10.13 -23.10 7.71
CA THR A 332 9.70 -21.80 7.17
C THR A 332 8.90 -21.92 5.88
N THR A 333 9.12 -22.98 5.09
CA THR A 333 8.47 -23.15 3.78
C THR A 333 6.98 -23.43 3.91
N THR A 334 6.53 -24.11 4.97
CA THR A 334 5.09 -24.35 5.21
C THR A 334 4.28 -23.05 5.30
N GLY A 335 4.77 -22.06 6.05
CA GLY A 335 4.11 -20.75 6.16
C GLY A 335 4.22 -19.91 4.87
N LEU A 336 5.24 -20.18 4.06
CA LEU A 336 5.49 -19.51 2.78
C LEU A 336 4.54 -20.00 1.70
N VAL A 337 4.46 -21.32 1.51
CA VAL A 337 3.56 -22.00 0.56
C VAL A 337 2.10 -21.77 0.95
N ALA A 338 1.79 -21.71 2.26
CA ALA A 338 0.46 -21.33 2.72
C ALA A 338 0.13 -19.83 2.55
N GLY A 339 1.04 -19.01 2.00
CA GLY A 339 0.87 -17.57 1.80
C GLY A 339 0.70 -16.77 3.10
N LYS A 340 1.10 -17.32 4.25
CA LYS A 340 0.95 -16.67 5.57
C LYS A 340 2.09 -15.71 5.91
N SER A 341 3.17 -15.72 5.14
CA SER A 341 4.31 -14.82 5.32
C SER A 341 4.51 -13.95 4.09
N TYR A 342 3.94 -12.73 4.10
CA TYR A 342 3.98 -11.82 2.95
C TYR A 342 5.41 -11.55 2.46
N ASN A 343 6.27 -11.00 3.33
CA ASN A 343 7.62 -10.58 2.94
C ASN A 343 8.49 -11.76 2.49
N ARG A 344 8.43 -12.90 3.19
CA ARG A 344 9.19 -14.11 2.83
C ARG A 344 8.64 -14.74 1.55
N GLY A 345 7.31 -14.82 1.41
CA GLY A 345 6.64 -15.34 0.22
C GLY A 345 6.99 -14.57 -1.05
N VAL A 346 6.84 -13.24 -1.03
CA VAL A 346 7.25 -12.40 -2.16
C VAL A 346 8.74 -12.59 -2.48
N ARG A 347 9.60 -12.70 -1.47
CA ARG A 347 11.04 -12.95 -1.68
C ARG A 347 11.30 -14.32 -2.33
N ALA A 348 10.71 -15.40 -1.83
CA ALA A 348 10.91 -16.73 -2.40
C ALA A 348 10.44 -16.80 -3.86
N HIS A 349 9.24 -16.30 -4.16
CA HIS A 349 8.75 -16.30 -5.54
C HIS A 349 9.63 -15.45 -6.46
N LYS A 350 10.17 -14.31 -6.01
CA LYS A 350 11.16 -13.53 -6.78
C LYS A 350 12.43 -14.33 -7.08
N LEU A 351 12.96 -15.06 -6.09
CA LEU A 351 14.16 -15.86 -6.26
C LEU A 351 13.93 -17.03 -7.23
N CYS A 352 12.82 -17.75 -7.08
CA CYS A 352 12.47 -18.84 -7.99
C CYS A 352 12.18 -18.32 -9.40
N PHE A 353 11.48 -17.19 -9.53
CA PHE A 353 11.24 -16.53 -10.81
C PHE A 353 12.54 -16.20 -11.54
N GLU A 354 13.49 -15.57 -10.84
CA GLU A 354 14.80 -15.26 -11.42
C GLU A 354 15.56 -16.54 -11.78
N ALA A 355 15.62 -17.54 -10.89
CA ALA A 355 16.33 -18.80 -11.12
C ALA A 355 15.79 -19.57 -12.34
N LEU A 356 14.47 -19.71 -12.44
CA LEU A 356 13.81 -20.36 -13.59
C LEU A 356 14.02 -19.56 -14.86
N PHE A 357 13.98 -18.22 -14.78
CA PHE A 357 14.29 -17.38 -15.94
C PHE A 357 15.73 -17.59 -16.42
N ARG A 358 16.71 -17.79 -15.52
CA ARG A 358 18.10 -18.10 -15.91
C ARG A 358 18.19 -19.39 -16.73
N LEU A 359 17.48 -20.44 -16.31
CA LEU A 359 17.41 -21.72 -17.03
C LEU A 359 16.73 -21.56 -18.39
N MET A 360 15.65 -20.79 -18.44
CA MET A 360 14.94 -20.47 -19.68
C MET A 360 15.83 -19.67 -20.64
N TRP A 361 16.59 -18.70 -20.12
CA TRP A 361 17.55 -17.90 -20.89
C TRP A 361 18.66 -18.75 -21.52
N LYS A 362 19.18 -19.73 -20.78
CA LYS A 362 20.15 -20.71 -21.31
C LYS A 362 19.57 -21.51 -22.47
N THR A 363 18.35 -21.99 -22.31
CA THR A 363 17.66 -22.75 -23.37
C THR A 363 17.38 -21.87 -24.59
N PHE A 364 17.02 -20.61 -24.37
CA PHE A 364 16.86 -19.62 -25.43
C PHE A 364 18.15 -19.36 -26.21
N ALA A 365 19.32 -19.31 -25.54
CA ALA A 365 20.60 -19.16 -26.20
C ALA A 365 20.89 -20.32 -27.17
N SER A 366 20.69 -21.57 -26.74
CA SER A 366 20.83 -22.73 -27.62
C SER A 366 19.82 -22.72 -28.77
N TRP A 367 18.57 -22.34 -28.50
CA TRP A 367 17.56 -22.18 -29.56
C TRP A 367 17.95 -21.12 -30.60
N LEU A 368 18.54 -20.01 -30.18
CA LEU A 368 19.02 -18.96 -31.09
C LEU A 368 20.16 -19.45 -31.98
N GLU A 369 21.10 -20.25 -31.44
CA GLU A 369 22.22 -20.83 -32.19
C GLU A 369 21.73 -21.84 -33.24
N GLU A 370 20.69 -22.61 -32.92
CA GLU A 370 20.09 -23.60 -33.82
C GLU A 370 19.14 -22.97 -34.85
N SER A 371 18.52 -21.82 -34.53
CA SER A 371 17.63 -21.13 -35.45
C SER A 371 18.42 -20.38 -36.54
N SER A 372 17.99 -20.51 -37.80
CA SER A 372 18.48 -19.66 -38.90
C SER A 372 18.01 -18.20 -38.80
N GLN A 373 17.17 -17.88 -37.80
CA GLN A 373 16.66 -16.55 -37.47
C GLN A 373 17.56 -15.90 -36.40
N GLY A 374 18.83 -15.69 -36.74
CA GLY A 374 19.79 -15.06 -35.83
C GLY A 374 19.48 -13.58 -35.58
N LEU A 375 19.67 -13.13 -34.34
CA LEU A 375 19.94 -11.72 -34.06
C LEU A 375 21.25 -11.36 -34.77
N ASP A 376 21.24 -10.35 -35.66
CA ASP A 376 22.45 -9.97 -36.39
C ASP A 376 23.53 -9.46 -35.42
N GLU A 377 24.80 -9.62 -35.79
CA GLU A 377 25.94 -9.26 -34.93
C GLU A 377 25.97 -7.76 -34.56
N ILE A 378 25.42 -6.89 -35.40
CA ILE A 378 25.33 -5.45 -35.11
C ILE A 378 24.33 -5.21 -33.98
N SER A 379 23.16 -5.84 -34.06
CA SER A 379 22.12 -5.79 -33.04
C SER A 379 22.58 -6.42 -31.72
N LYS A 380 23.32 -7.54 -31.74
CA LYS A 380 23.95 -8.13 -30.55
C LYS A 380 24.96 -7.17 -29.90
N THR A 381 25.86 -6.60 -30.70
CA THR A 381 26.90 -5.67 -30.22
C THR A 381 26.27 -4.43 -29.60
N LYS A 382 25.30 -3.81 -30.29
CA LYS A 382 24.59 -2.62 -29.82
C LYS A 382 23.85 -2.88 -28.50
N ALA A 383 23.17 -4.02 -28.38
CA ALA A 383 22.48 -4.38 -27.15
C ALA A 383 23.47 -4.62 -26.00
N LEU A 384 24.62 -5.27 -26.26
CA LEU A 384 25.68 -5.43 -25.25
C LEU A 384 26.26 -4.11 -24.78
N GLU A 385 26.53 -3.17 -25.70
CA GLU A 385 27.00 -1.83 -25.37
C GLU A 385 26.02 -1.10 -24.43
N LEU A 386 24.73 -1.10 -24.76
CA LEU A 386 23.70 -0.47 -23.92
C LEU A 386 23.60 -1.11 -22.53
N LEU A 387 23.66 -2.45 -22.48
CA LEU A 387 23.62 -3.19 -21.21
C LEU A 387 24.83 -2.86 -20.32
N ASN A 388 26.02 -2.77 -20.91
CA ASN A 388 27.25 -2.48 -20.17
C ASN A 388 27.33 -1.01 -19.72
N GLN A 389 26.93 -0.06 -20.57
CA GLN A 389 26.80 1.35 -20.19
C GLN A 389 25.90 1.52 -18.95
N CYS A 390 24.78 0.80 -18.90
CA CYS A 390 23.88 0.84 -17.74
C CYS A 390 24.52 0.26 -16.47
N LYS A 391 25.26 -0.86 -16.57
CA LYS A 391 25.89 -1.52 -15.41
C LYS A 391 27.05 -0.69 -14.85
N ASP A 392 27.82 -0.09 -15.74
CA ASP A 392 29.07 0.61 -15.41
C ASP A 392 28.85 2.09 -15.10
N SER A 393 27.62 2.60 -15.27
CA SER A 393 27.27 3.95 -14.85
C SER A 393 27.52 4.16 -13.34
N ASP A 394 28.21 5.25 -13.02
CA ASP A 394 28.44 5.73 -11.65
C ASP A 394 27.12 6.19 -11.02
N ASN A 395 26.28 6.89 -11.79
CA ASN A 395 24.93 7.30 -11.40
C ASN A 395 23.86 6.50 -12.17
N LYS A 396 23.66 5.24 -11.75
CA LYS A 396 22.69 4.32 -12.36
C LYS A 396 21.27 4.87 -12.36
N GLU A 397 20.90 5.63 -11.34
CA GLU A 397 19.56 6.21 -11.20
C GLU A 397 19.28 7.20 -12.35
N GLU A 398 20.16 8.18 -12.53
CA GLU A 398 20.06 9.19 -13.58
C GLU A 398 20.17 8.56 -14.98
N TYR A 399 21.12 7.62 -15.16
CA TYR A 399 21.25 6.91 -16.43
C TYR A 399 19.96 6.16 -16.80
N LEU A 400 19.36 5.44 -15.85
CA LEU A 400 18.09 4.72 -16.08
C LEU A 400 16.95 5.69 -16.36
N LYS A 401 16.89 6.86 -15.72
CA LYS A 401 15.85 7.86 -16.03
C LYS A 401 15.94 8.35 -17.47
N GLU A 402 17.14 8.68 -17.93
CA GLU A 402 17.34 9.29 -19.25
C GLU A 402 17.34 8.26 -20.39
N ASN A 403 17.94 7.10 -20.18
CA ASN A 403 18.28 6.16 -21.26
C ASN A 403 17.39 4.92 -21.31
N TRP A 404 16.35 4.81 -20.47
CA TRP A 404 15.48 3.62 -20.44
C TRP A 404 14.84 3.32 -21.80
N HIS A 405 14.38 4.35 -22.50
CA HIS A 405 13.77 4.19 -23.82
C HIS A 405 14.77 3.62 -24.85
N LEU A 406 16.02 4.12 -24.85
CA LEU A 406 17.09 3.60 -25.70
C LEU A 406 17.40 2.13 -25.40
N LEU A 407 17.43 1.75 -24.12
CA LEU A 407 17.65 0.37 -23.70
C LEU A 407 16.50 -0.55 -24.18
N LYS A 408 15.24 -0.11 -24.04
CA LYS A 408 14.08 -0.86 -24.55
C LYS A 408 14.13 -1.05 -26.05
N ASP A 409 14.43 0.01 -26.79
CA ASP A 409 14.47 0.00 -28.25
C ASP A 409 15.62 -0.88 -28.75
N GLY A 410 16.80 -0.76 -28.12
CA GLY A 410 17.97 -1.59 -28.43
C GLY A 410 17.77 -3.08 -28.16
N LEU A 411 16.91 -3.44 -27.21
CA LEU A 411 16.59 -4.84 -26.87
C LEU A 411 15.32 -5.37 -27.56
N SER A 412 14.62 -4.55 -28.34
CA SER A 412 13.31 -4.91 -28.91
C SER A 412 13.35 -6.17 -29.77
N ALA A 413 14.37 -6.33 -30.63
CA ALA A 413 14.55 -7.52 -31.46
C ALA A 413 14.81 -8.78 -30.63
N LEU A 414 15.64 -8.68 -29.59
CA LEU A 414 15.94 -9.77 -28.67
C LEU A 414 14.69 -10.20 -27.89
N VAL A 415 13.92 -9.22 -27.39
CA VAL A 415 12.63 -9.45 -26.71
C VAL A 415 11.63 -10.13 -27.63
N ARG A 416 11.58 -9.77 -28.92
CA ARG A 416 10.71 -10.43 -29.91
C ARG A 416 11.09 -11.89 -30.08
N LEU A 417 12.36 -12.19 -30.33
CA LEU A 417 12.86 -13.56 -30.48
C LEU A 417 12.62 -14.39 -29.22
N PHE A 418 12.82 -13.80 -28.04
CA PHE A 418 12.54 -14.46 -26.77
C PHE A 418 11.06 -14.87 -26.63
N LYS A 419 10.14 -14.00 -27.04
CA LYS A 419 8.70 -14.32 -27.04
C LYS A 419 8.34 -15.41 -28.05
N GLU A 420 9.00 -15.43 -29.21
CA GLU A 420 8.82 -16.48 -30.21
C GLU A 420 9.26 -17.85 -29.66
N PHE A 421 10.46 -17.92 -29.08
CA PHE A 421 10.96 -19.08 -28.35
C PHE A 421 10.00 -19.53 -27.24
N GLU A 422 9.54 -18.60 -26.40
CA GLU A 422 8.64 -18.92 -25.29
C GLU A 422 7.32 -19.52 -25.79
N ASN A 423 6.75 -18.95 -26.85
CA ASN A 423 5.51 -19.46 -27.45
C ASN A 423 5.70 -20.85 -28.07
N GLU A 424 6.81 -21.08 -28.76
CA GLU A 424 7.15 -22.39 -29.33
C GLU A 424 7.33 -23.43 -28.22
N GLY A 425 8.07 -23.09 -27.17
CA GLY A 425 8.31 -23.96 -26.02
C GLY A 425 7.01 -24.35 -25.29
N LYS A 426 6.10 -23.38 -25.09
CA LYS A 426 4.78 -23.60 -24.47
C LYS A 426 3.93 -24.60 -25.25
N VAL A 427 4.00 -24.58 -26.58
CA VAL A 427 3.25 -25.51 -27.43
C VAL A 427 3.88 -26.89 -27.46
N LYS A 428 5.22 -26.97 -27.49
CA LYS A 428 5.95 -28.24 -27.64
C LYS A 428 6.03 -29.06 -26.36
N LEU A 429 6.17 -28.44 -25.20
CA LEU A 429 6.50 -29.15 -23.95
C LEU A 429 5.59 -28.71 -22.79
N HIS A 430 4.83 -29.66 -22.24
CA HIS A 430 3.95 -29.41 -21.10
C HIS A 430 4.70 -28.89 -19.86
N LEU A 431 5.89 -29.42 -19.57
CA LEU A 431 6.70 -28.97 -18.44
C LEU A 431 7.18 -27.52 -18.63
N PHE A 432 7.52 -27.13 -19.86
CA PHE A 432 7.88 -25.76 -20.20
C PHE A 432 6.68 -24.85 -19.97
N ALA A 433 5.51 -25.21 -20.51
CA ALA A 433 4.27 -24.46 -20.33
C ALA A 433 3.92 -24.28 -18.85
N PHE A 434 4.07 -25.32 -18.04
CA PHE A 434 3.82 -25.30 -16.60
C PHE A 434 4.69 -24.26 -15.86
N TRP A 435 6.01 -24.26 -16.09
CA TRP A 435 6.90 -23.30 -15.43
C TRP A 435 6.83 -21.90 -16.03
N SER A 436 6.51 -21.75 -17.32
CA SER A 436 6.22 -20.44 -17.91
C SER A 436 4.95 -19.81 -17.33
N GLU A 437 3.94 -20.61 -17.02
CA GLU A 437 2.73 -20.15 -16.34
C GLU A 437 3.06 -19.67 -14.92
N TYR A 438 3.87 -20.43 -14.18
CA TYR A 438 4.35 -20.03 -12.85
C TYR A 438 5.04 -18.65 -12.90
N MET A 439 5.98 -18.49 -13.83
CA MET A 439 6.72 -17.24 -14.01
C MET A 439 5.79 -16.08 -14.38
N SER A 440 4.77 -16.33 -15.21
CA SER A 440 3.75 -15.33 -15.57
C SER A 440 2.95 -14.89 -14.36
N MET A 441 2.51 -15.82 -13.51
CA MET A 441 1.80 -15.50 -12.28
C MET A 441 2.66 -14.70 -11.29
N VAL A 442 3.92 -15.09 -11.10
CA VAL A 442 4.83 -14.30 -10.25
C VAL A 442 5.00 -12.89 -10.82
N SER A 443 5.15 -12.74 -12.14
CA SER A 443 5.19 -11.43 -12.80
C SER A 443 3.93 -10.61 -12.53
N PHE A 444 2.73 -11.20 -12.60
CA PHE A 444 1.47 -10.49 -12.28
C PHE A 444 1.42 -10.02 -10.83
N LEU A 445 1.87 -10.82 -9.88
CA LEU A 445 2.01 -10.41 -8.48
C LEU A 445 2.96 -9.22 -8.34
N LEU A 446 4.10 -9.23 -9.05
CA LEU A 446 5.07 -8.13 -9.03
C LEU A 446 4.50 -6.85 -9.64
N GLN A 447 3.80 -6.94 -10.77
CA GLN A 447 3.12 -5.80 -11.38
C GLN A 447 2.04 -5.23 -10.46
N PHE A 448 1.29 -6.09 -9.76
CA PHE A 448 0.32 -5.65 -8.77
C PHE A 448 0.98 -4.94 -7.58
N ILE A 449 2.07 -5.47 -7.03
CA ILE A 449 2.82 -4.80 -5.95
C ILE A 449 3.39 -3.45 -6.43
N LYS A 450 3.87 -3.37 -7.67
CA LYS A 450 4.31 -2.11 -8.27
C LYS A 450 3.15 -1.12 -8.37
N ALA A 451 1.99 -1.59 -8.83
CA ALA A 451 0.79 -0.78 -9.00
C ALA A 451 0.28 -0.18 -7.69
N GLU A 452 0.30 -0.96 -6.60
CA GLU A 452 -0.05 -0.48 -5.26
C GLU A 452 0.86 0.65 -4.78
N ARG A 453 2.14 0.65 -5.19
CA ARG A 453 3.13 1.66 -4.78
C ARG A 453 3.13 2.90 -5.66
N THR A 454 2.92 2.74 -6.96
CA THR A 454 2.95 3.86 -7.93
C THR A 454 1.57 4.50 -8.12
N GLY A 455 0.50 3.84 -7.69
CA GLY A 455 -0.88 4.30 -7.88
C GLY A 455 -1.36 4.21 -9.33
N ASN A 456 -0.71 3.40 -10.17
CA ASN A 456 -1.07 3.19 -11.58
C ASN A 456 -1.15 1.68 -11.87
N LEU A 457 -1.92 1.25 -12.87
CA LEU A 457 -2.07 -0.15 -13.30
C LEU A 457 -2.75 -1.11 -12.31
N HIS A 458 -3.36 -0.61 -11.23
CA HIS A 458 -4.03 -1.45 -10.21
C HIS A 458 -5.11 -2.35 -10.85
N LEU A 459 -6.02 -1.76 -11.64
CA LEU A 459 -7.09 -2.50 -12.30
C LEU A 459 -6.55 -3.53 -13.29
N SER A 460 -5.61 -3.14 -14.16
CA SER A 460 -5.03 -4.04 -15.17
C SER A 460 -4.25 -5.21 -14.53
N SER A 461 -3.50 -4.95 -13.45
CA SER A 461 -2.77 -6.00 -12.72
C SER A 461 -3.74 -6.94 -12.01
N THR A 462 -4.78 -6.40 -11.37
CA THR A 462 -5.83 -7.19 -10.71
C THR A 462 -6.58 -8.06 -11.72
N ALA A 463 -6.89 -7.51 -12.91
CA ALA A 463 -7.57 -8.24 -13.97
C ALA A 463 -6.75 -9.43 -14.49
N LYS A 464 -5.41 -9.33 -14.51
CA LYS A 464 -4.52 -10.46 -14.84
C LYS A 464 -4.45 -11.52 -13.75
N MET A 465 -4.59 -11.13 -12.48
CA MET A 465 -4.60 -12.07 -11.35
C MET A 465 -5.96 -12.79 -11.22
N LEU A 466 -7.05 -12.15 -11.66
CA LEU A 466 -8.42 -12.61 -11.45
C LEU A 466 -8.71 -14.05 -11.96
N PRO A 467 -8.26 -14.47 -13.16
CA PRO A 467 -8.54 -15.81 -13.67
C PRO A 467 -7.98 -16.96 -12.83
N TYR A 468 -7.05 -16.65 -11.92
CA TYR A 468 -6.42 -17.64 -11.05
C TYR A 468 -7.12 -17.78 -9.70
N PHE A 469 -7.89 -16.78 -9.27
CA PHE A 469 -8.73 -16.87 -8.06
C PHE A 469 -9.94 -17.75 -8.31
#